data_AF-A0A2T2T2E6-F1
#
_entry.id   AF-A0A2T2T2E6-F1
#
_cell.length_a   1.000
_cell.length_b   1.000
_cell.length_c   1.000
_cell.angle_alpha   90.00
_cell.angle_beta   90.00
_cell.angle_gamma   90.00
#
_symmetry.space_group_name_H-M   'P 1'
#
loop_
_entity.id
_entity.type
_entity.pdbx_description
1 polymer ?
#
loop_
_entity_poly.entity_id
_entity_poly.type
_entity_poly.pdbx_seq_one_letter_code
_entity_poly.pdbx_strand_id
1 'polypeptide(L)'
;MSSNAYNLVRRLEPQWLQKRGRNSIRSPGDIRVYVQGNRQGGPNALRQIDVIDVKSIQFLQPDEATMRYGSGHDNGAILVNLKGQ
;
A
#
# COMPACT_ATOMS: atom_id res chain seq x y z
N MET A 1 19.14 8.19 7.96
CA MET A 1 18.08 7.17 8.16
C MET A 1 16.75 7.86 7.93
N SER A 2 16.12 7.69 6.76
CA SER A 2 14.84 8.35 6.46
C SER A 2 13.69 7.56 7.10
N SER A 3 12.89 8.23 7.93
CA SER A 3 11.67 7.69 8.53
C SER A 3 10.51 7.87 7.55
N ASN A 4 10.24 6.85 6.73
CA ASN A 4 9.18 6.88 5.73
C ASN A 4 8.11 5.82 5.99
N ALA A 5 6.94 6.01 5.40
CA ALA A 5 5.80 5.11 5.57
C ALA A 5 6.15 3.65 5.22
N TYR A 6 7.03 3.44 4.23
CA TYR A 6 7.52 2.10 3.89
C TYR A 6 8.24 1.42 5.06
N ASN A 7 9.15 2.13 5.73
CA ASN A 7 9.88 1.59 6.87
C ASN A 7 8.97 1.35 8.07
N LEU A 8 7.95 2.18 8.26
CA LEU A 8 6.94 1.99 9.30
C LEU A 8 6.14 0.69 9.07
N VAL A 9 5.57 0.53 7.87
CA VAL A 9 4.79 -0.67 7.50
C VAL A 9 5.67 -1.91 7.56
N ARG A 10 6.90 -1.86 7.03
CA ARG A 10 7.83 -2.98 7.09
C ARG A 10 8.15 -3.44 8.52
N ARG A 11 8.13 -2.53 9.50
CA ARG A 11 8.42 -2.84 10.92
C ARG A 11 7.20 -3.35 11.68
N LEU A 12 6.05 -2.74 11.47
CA LEU A 12 4.82 -3.06 12.23
C LEU A 12 3.99 -4.16 11.57
N GLU A 13 3.87 -4.11 10.24
CA GLU A 13 2.97 -4.94 9.45
C GLU A 13 3.66 -5.45 8.15
N PRO A 14 4.77 -6.21 8.26
CA PRO A 14 5.53 -6.66 7.08
C PRO A 14 4.68 -7.49 6.11
N GLN A 15 3.66 -8.17 6.62
CA GLN A 15 2.70 -8.96 5.84
C GLN A 15 1.92 -8.12 4.81
N TRP A 16 1.73 -6.82 5.03
CA TRP A 16 1.07 -5.94 4.06
C TRP A 16 1.93 -5.63 2.83
N LEU A 17 3.23 -5.92 2.89
CA LEU A 17 4.15 -5.78 1.76
C LEU A 17 4.39 -7.10 1.02
N GLN A 18 3.81 -8.20 1.53
CA GLN A 18 3.95 -9.53 0.95
C GLN A 18 2.80 -9.81 -0.01
N LYS A 19 3.14 -10.16 -1.25
CA LYS A 19 2.17 -10.64 -2.24
C LYS A 19 1.65 -12.00 -1.79
N ARG A 20 0.32 -12.16 -1.71
CA ARG A 20 -0.29 -13.44 -1.38
C ARG A 20 -0.51 -14.21 -2.68
N GLY A 21 0.39 -15.15 -3.02
CA GLY A 21 0.20 -16.03 -4.17
C GLY A 21 1.48 -16.46 -4.87
N ARG A 22 1.42 -17.68 -5.45
CA ARG A 22 2.52 -18.43 -6.06
C ARG A 22 3.16 -17.66 -7.22
N ASN A 23 4.36 -17.13 -6.98
CA ASN A 23 5.48 -16.98 -7.92
C ASN A 23 5.12 -16.87 -9.42
N SER A 24 4.31 -15.89 -9.83
CA SER A 24 4.08 -15.62 -11.26
C SER A 24 5.21 -14.74 -11.77
N ILE A 25 6.28 -15.37 -12.23
CA ILE A 25 7.44 -14.77 -12.91
C ILE A 25 7.02 -13.94 -14.16
N ARG A 26 5.73 -13.98 -14.56
CA ARG A 26 5.17 -13.30 -15.73
C ARG A 26 4.15 -12.18 -15.42
N SER A 27 4.22 -11.58 -14.23
CA SER A 27 3.45 -10.40 -13.77
C SER A 27 2.17 -10.73 -12.97
N PRO A 28 2.24 -10.86 -11.64
CA PRO A 28 1.09 -10.85 -10.74
C PRO A 28 0.94 -9.43 -10.19
N GLY A 29 -0.21 -8.78 -10.38
CA GLY A 29 -0.43 -7.37 -10.03
C GLY A 29 0.14 -6.99 -8.66
N ASP A 30 0.85 -5.87 -8.55
CA ASP A 30 1.45 -5.46 -7.27
C ASP A 30 0.40 -4.97 -6.26
N ILE A 31 0.77 -4.90 -4.99
CA ILE A 31 -0.05 -4.25 -3.95
C ILE A 31 -0.17 -2.78 -4.32
N ARG A 32 -1.40 -2.28 -4.49
CA ARG A 32 -1.61 -0.90 -4.95
C ARG A 32 -1.59 0.08 -3.79
N VAL A 33 -0.89 1.19 -3.93
CA VAL A 33 -0.82 2.26 -2.95
C VAL A 33 -1.70 3.42 -3.38
N TYR A 34 -2.53 3.88 -2.46
CA TYR A 34 -3.39 5.05 -2.59
C TYR A 34 -3.01 6.08 -1.53
N VAL A 35 -2.83 7.33 -1.92
CA VAL A 35 -2.56 8.45 -1.00
C VAL A 35 -3.67 9.46 -1.16
N GLN A 36 -4.40 9.75 -0.08
CA GLN A 36 -5.59 10.62 -0.12
C GLN A 36 -6.59 10.20 -1.23
N GLY A 37 -6.79 8.89 -1.40
CA GLY A 37 -7.65 8.33 -2.45
C GLY A 37 -7.06 8.30 -3.87
N ASN A 38 -5.89 8.92 -4.10
CA ASN A 38 -5.24 8.92 -5.42
C ASN A 38 -4.25 7.75 -5.55
N ARG A 39 -4.33 7.01 -6.66
CA ARG A 39 -3.43 5.88 -6.94
C ARG A 39 -2.01 6.36 -7.21
N GLN A 40 -1.05 5.91 -6.39
CA GLN A 40 0.37 6.23 -6.51
C GLN A 40 1.21 5.11 -7.14
N GLY A 41 0.64 3.91 -7.31
CA GLY A 41 1.32 2.77 -7.92
C GLY A 41 1.54 1.63 -6.93
N GLY A 42 2.76 1.10 -6.86
CA GLY A 42 3.11 -0.03 -5.98
C GLY A 42 3.71 0.39 -4.63
N PRO A 43 4.17 -0.56 -3.80
CA PRO A 43 4.67 -0.29 -2.43
C PRO A 43 5.84 0.69 -2.35
N ASN A 44 6.61 0.85 -3.44
CA ASN A 44 7.70 1.83 -3.51
C ASN A 44 7.23 3.28 -3.33
N ALA A 45 5.95 3.59 -3.64
CA ALA A 45 5.38 4.91 -3.40
C ALA A 45 5.42 5.31 -1.91
N LEU A 46 5.32 4.34 -0.99
CA LEU A 46 5.40 4.58 0.45
C LEU A 46 6.75 5.17 0.90
N ARG A 47 7.81 5.03 0.09
CA ARG A 47 9.13 5.57 0.41
C ARG A 47 9.21 7.09 0.24
N GLN A 48 8.30 7.67 -0.54
CA GLN A 48 8.22 9.10 -0.82
C GLN A 48 7.39 9.85 0.24
N ILE A 49 6.78 9.14 1.19
CA ILE A 49 5.90 9.69 2.21
C ILE A 49 6.65 9.69 3.54
N ASP A 50 6.83 10.88 4.12
CA ASP A 50 7.40 11.01 5.46
C ASP A 50 6.39 10.51 6.51
N VAL A 51 6.86 9.76 7.50
CA VAL A 51 6.02 9.27 8.61
C VAL A 51 5.38 10.43 9.37
N ILE A 52 6.04 11.58 9.46
CA ILE A 52 5.52 12.73 10.20
C ILE A 52 4.22 13.27 9.59
N ASP A 53 4.07 13.16 8.27
CA ASP A 53 2.91 13.62 7.50
C ASP A 53 1.79 12.58 7.46
N VAL A 54 2.02 11.35 7.92
CA VAL A 54 1.01 10.28 7.91
C VAL A 54 0.03 10.46 9.07
N LYS A 55 -1.26 10.52 8.75
CA LYS A 55 -2.36 10.46 9.73
C LYS A 55 -2.75 9.02 10.03
N SER A 56 -2.89 8.19 8.99
CA SER A 56 -3.17 6.76 9.14
C SER A 56 -2.74 5.97 7.91
N ILE A 57 -2.41 4.68 8.12
CA ILE A 57 -2.16 3.70 7.07
C ILE A 57 -3.10 2.53 7.30
N GLN A 58 -3.77 2.08 6.25
CA GLN A 58 -4.69 0.94 6.30
C GLN A 58 -4.41 0.01 5.12
N PHE A 59 -4.49 -1.29 5.35
CA PHE A 59 -4.48 -2.29 4.30
C PHE A 59 -5.90 -2.77 4.03
N LEU A 60 -6.33 -2.67 2.78
CA LEU A 60 -7.56 -3.27 2.28
C LEU A 60 -7.25 -4.66 1.73
N GLN A 61 -8.07 -5.62 2.14
CA GLN A 61 -8.01 -6.97 1.58
C GLN A 61 -8.41 -6.95 0.09
N PRO A 62 -8.02 -7.96 -0.71
CA PRO A 62 -8.30 -8.00 -2.14
C PRO A 62 -9.77 -7.78 -2.50
N ASP A 63 -10.69 -8.35 -1.73
CA ASP A 63 -12.14 -8.19 -1.86
C ASP A 63 -12.59 -6.75 -1.59
N GLU A 64 -12.22 -6.16 -0.45
CA GLU A 64 -12.52 -4.76 -0.11
C GLU A 64 -11.94 -3.77 -1.13
N ALA A 65 -10.69 -3.99 -1.55
CA ALA A 65 -10.01 -3.17 -2.53
C ALA A 65 -10.70 -3.25 -3.90
N THR A 66 -11.18 -4.44 -4.27
CA THR A 66 -11.92 -4.66 -5.52
C THR A 66 -13.30 -3.99 -5.48
N MET A 67 -14.01 -4.08 -4.35
CA MET A 67 -15.29 -3.38 -4.16
C MET A 67 -15.14 -1.86 -4.25
N ARG A 68 -14.03 -1.30 -3.72
CA ARG A 68 -13.83 0.16 -3.66
C ARG A 68 -13.22 0.77 -4.93
N TYR A 69 -12.31 0.05 -5.59
CA TYR A 69 -11.49 0.58 -6.69
C TYR A 69 -11.59 -0.24 -7.99
N GLY A 70 -12.43 -1.28 -8.03
CA GLY A 70 -12.61 -2.16 -9.18
C GLY A 70 -11.55 -3.27 -9.31
N SER A 71 -11.58 -4.03 -10.40
CA SER A 71 -10.74 -5.21 -10.60
C SER A 71 -9.21 -4.94 -10.60
N GLY A 72 -8.43 -5.99 -10.36
CA GLY A 72 -6.96 -5.96 -10.39
C GLY A 72 -6.30 -5.59 -9.07
N HIS A 73 -7.01 -5.77 -7.95
CA HIS A 73 -6.49 -5.64 -6.59
C HIS A 73 -6.28 -7.01 -5.93
N ASP A 74 -5.84 -8.02 -6.70
CA ASP A 74 -5.73 -9.41 -6.24
C ASP A 74 -4.76 -9.58 -5.05
N ASN A 75 -3.86 -8.61 -4.85
CA ASN A 75 -2.92 -8.56 -3.73
C ASN A 75 -3.30 -7.50 -2.66
N GLY A 76 -4.47 -6.89 -2.75
CA GLY A 76 -4.94 -5.85 -1.85
C GLY A 76 -4.45 -4.44 -2.19
N ALA A 77 -4.73 -3.50 -1.29
CA ALA A 77 -4.33 -2.11 -1.43
C ALA A 77 -3.89 -1.48 -0.10
N ILE A 78 -2.90 -0.61 -0.13
CA ILE A 78 -2.49 0.20 1.03
C ILE A 78 -3.01 1.61 0.82
N LEU A 79 -3.81 2.10 1.77
CA LEU A 79 -4.31 3.45 1.81
C LEU A 79 -3.49 4.24 2.83
N VAL A 80 -3.02 5.39 2.40
CA VAL A 80 -2.33 6.36 3.24
C VAL A 80 -3.17 7.62 3.28
N ASN A 81 -3.58 7.99 4.48
CA ASN A 81 -4.15 9.30 4.75
C ASN A 81 -3.05 10.16 5.37
N LEU A 82 -2.79 11.30 4.75
CA LEU A 82 -1.89 12.30 5.30
C LEU A 82 -2.64 13.17 6.32
N LYS A 83 -1.90 13.74 7.26
CA LYS A 83 -2.38 14.87 8.07
C LYS A 83 -2.65 15.99 7.08
N GLY A 84 -3.83 16.60 7.16
CA GLY A 84 -4.10 17.80 6.37
C GLY A 84 -3.04 18.85 6.72
N GLN A 85 -2.55 19.56 5.72
CA GLN A 85 -1.87 20.84 5.97
C GLN A 85 -2.79 21.77 6.74
#